data_AF-A0A6B0V5V0-F1
#
_entry.id   AF-A0A6B0V5V0-F1
#
_cell.length_a   1.000
_cell.length_b   1.000
_cell.length_c   1.000
_cell.angle_alpha   90.00
_cell.angle_beta   90.00
_cell.angle_gamma   90.00
#
_symmetry.space_group_name_H-M   'P 1'
#
loop_
_entity.id
_entity.type
_entity.pdbx_description
1 polymer ?
#
loop_
_entity_poly.entity_id
_entity_poly.type
_entity_poly.pdbx_seq_one_letter_code
_entity_poly.pdbx_strand_id
1 'polypeptide(L)'
;MVPVFSGDGKGVNVHDFLDTIEQVALMGAWEDKHKLGVARCRVSGGAYDFVWRDEKAKEAKTFDALRVVLTARYDTEPLNIKLKRFAEASQKHGEDVRTFATRIQALGSDTLRRQWEGSTAAKDEQRAKIAREMMREQLCSLFVQGLRDPVRRLVLSHRPKDFEEAVEIASEEEANENLVNQVQQVRLVETDELTQLKERLAGLEKLFTQKEEREQRLQRAPRRRYTGCFACGGSGHFARECRSRNSGSGLEGASMTDTVPKNV
;
A
#
# COMPACT_ATOMS: atom_id res chain seq x y z
N MET A 1 34.15 18.92 3.86
CA MET A 1 34.67 18.36 5.14
C MET A 1 34.65 16.85 5.01
N VAL A 2 35.74 16.14 5.33
CA VAL A 2 35.79 14.67 5.23
C VAL A 2 35.02 14.05 6.41
N PRO A 3 34.09 13.10 6.23
CA PRO A 3 33.34 12.48 7.33
C PRO A 3 34.25 11.62 8.23
N VAL A 4 33.73 11.19 9.39
CA VAL A 4 34.40 10.19 10.25
C VAL A 4 33.87 8.80 9.87
N PHE A 5 34.75 7.83 9.73
CA PHE A 5 34.38 6.43 9.47
C PHE A 5 34.62 5.56 10.71
N SER A 6 33.57 4.93 11.22
CA SER A 6 33.59 4.07 12.42
C SER A 6 33.73 2.58 12.12
N GLY A 7 33.27 2.15 10.94
CA GLY A 7 33.24 0.74 10.54
C GLY A 7 32.19 -0.14 11.24
N ASP A 8 31.28 0.46 12.01
CA ASP A 8 30.22 -0.25 12.74
C ASP A 8 28.90 -0.40 11.96
N GLY A 9 28.88 0.03 10.69
CA GLY A 9 27.70 0.04 9.82
C GLY A 9 26.71 1.17 10.15
N LYS A 10 27.01 2.03 11.13
CA LYS A 10 26.21 3.21 11.44
C LYS A 10 26.89 4.44 10.83
N GLY A 11 26.18 5.12 9.93
CA GLY A 11 26.69 6.31 9.26
C GLY A 11 27.25 6.02 7.87
N VAL A 12 28.39 6.63 7.55
CA VAL A 12 28.97 6.60 6.19
C VAL A 12 29.57 5.23 5.90
N ASN A 13 29.25 4.66 4.75
CA ASN A 13 29.83 3.40 4.32
C ASN A 13 31.31 3.59 3.89
N VAL A 14 32.04 2.49 3.72
CA VAL A 14 33.48 2.55 3.37
C VAL A 14 33.74 3.23 2.02
N HIS A 15 32.84 3.03 1.05
CA HIS A 15 32.93 3.59 -0.30
C HIS A 15 32.77 5.11 -0.30
N ASP A 16 31.68 5.61 0.28
CA ASP A 16 31.37 7.03 0.42
C ASP A 16 32.47 7.78 1.19
N PHE A 17 33.03 7.16 2.23
CA PHE A 17 34.14 7.72 2.99
C PHE A 17 35.38 7.92 2.12
N LEU A 18 35.76 6.89 1.35
CA LEU A 18 36.93 6.93 0.48
C LEU A 18 36.74 7.92 -0.68
N ASP A 19 35.56 7.98 -1.28
CA ASP A 19 35.25 8.94 -2.34
C ASP A 19 35.30 10.38 -1.85
N THR A 20 34.78 10.62 -0.64
CA THR A 20 34.80 11.96 -0.08
C THR A 20 36.24 12.45 0.09
N ILE A 21 37.16 11.55 0.45
CA ILE A 21 38.58 11.86 0.50
C ILE A 21 39.11 12.18 -0.90
N GLU A 22 38.75 11.41 -1.93
CA GLU A 22 39.17 11.71 -3.31
C GLU A 22 38.65 13.04 -3.83
N GLN A 23 37.38 13.35 -3.58
CA GLN A 23 36.77 14.61 -4.00
C GLN A 23 37.44 15.81 -3.32
N VAL A 24 37.64 15.73 -2.00
CA VAL A 24 38.33 16.79 -1.26
C VAL A 24 39.79 16.89 -1.70
N ALA A 25 40.44 15.76 -1.99
CA ALA A 25 41.79 15.72 -2.49
C ALA A 25 41.93 16.37 -3.87
N LEU A 26 40.95 16.18 -4.77
CA LEU A 26 40.92 16.81 -6.08
C LEU A 26 40.86 18.34 -5.95
N MET A 27 39.97 18.85 -5.10
CA MET A 27 39.84 20.29 -4.84
C MET A 27 41.07 20.88 -4.17
N GLY A 28 41.71 20.12 -3.28
CA GLY A 28 42.88 20.54 -2.51
C GLY A 28 44.23 20.24 -3.17
N ALA A 29 44.26 19.69 -4.38
CA ALA A 29 45.46 19.18 -5.04
C ALA A 29 46.32 18.27 -4.13
N TRP A 30 45.68 17.37 -3.39
CA TRP A 30 46.35 16.49 -2.44
C TRP A 30 47.13 15.38 -3.13
N GLU A 31 48.42 15.31 -2.82
CA GLU A 31 49.23 14.11 -3.03
C GLU A 31 48.75 12.91 -2.20
N ASP A 32 49.18 11.71 -2.60
CA ASP A 32 48.79 10.44 -1.99
C ASP A 32 49.09 10.37 -0.48
N LYS A 33 50.22 10.96 -0.05
CA LYS A 33 50.59 11.06 1.36
C LYS A 33 49.57 11.84 2.20
N HIS A 34 48.96 12.88 1.63
CA HIS A 34 47.93 13.68 2.29
C HIS A 34 46.62 12.89 2.39
N LYS A 35 46.21 12.22 1.30
CA LYS A 35 45.03 11.34 1.29
C LYS A 35 45.14 10.26 2.36
N LEU A 36 46.29 9.57 2.41
CA LEU A 36 46.58 8.52 3.39
C LEU A 36 46.54 9.06 4.83
N GLY A 37 47.20 10.18 5.08
CA GLY A 37 47.22 10.81 6.41
C GLY A 37 45.82 11.18 6.89
N VAL A 38 45.03 11.84 6.03
CA VAL A 38 43.65 12.22 6.35
C VAL A 38 42.76 10.99 6.56
N ALA A 39 42.89 9.96 5.72
CA ALA A 39 42.14 8.71 5.89
C ALA A 39 42.40 8.09 7.27
N ARG A 40 43.66 7.97 7.67
CA ARG A 40 44.06 7.40 8.97
C ARG A 40 43.61 8.24 10.17
N CYS A 41 43.52 9.56 10.00
CA CYS A 41 43.04 10.48 11.05
C CYS A 41 41.52 10.56 11.15
N ARG A 42 40.79 10.19 10.09
CA ARG A 42 39.32 10.26 10.03
C ARG A 42 38.64 8.91 10.25
N VAL A 43 39.36 7.92 10.75
CA VAL A 43 38.77 6.68 11.27
C VAL A 43 38.60 6.75 12.78
N SER A 44 37.55 6.11 13.29
CA SER A 44 37.21 6.00 14.70
C SER A 44 36.69 4.58 15.02
N GLY A 45 36.48 4.26 16.30
CA GLY A 45 35.89 2.99 16.71
C GLY A 45 36.63 1.76 16.16
N GLY A 46 35.89 0.76 15.68
CA GLY A 46 36.48 -0.47 15.14
C GLY A 46 37.35 -0.25 13.90
N ALA A 47 37.02 0.75 13.07
CA ALA A 47 37.86 1.15 11.94
C ALA A 47 39.22 1.69 12.38
N TYR A 48 39.27 2.44 13.50
CA TYR A 48 40.53 2.91 14.06
C TYR A 48 41.42 1.74 14.50
N ASP A 49 40.87 0.80 15.26
CA ASP A 49 41.63 -0.37 15.72
C ASP A 49 42.15 -1.20 14.53
N PHE A 50 41.34 -1.37 13.49
CA PHE A 50 41.80 -2.04 12.27
C PHE A 50 42.95 -1.28 11.60
N VAL A 51 42.77 0.01 11.29
CA VAL A 51 43.78 0.80 10.57
C VAL A 51 45.11 0.91 11.33
N TRP A 52 45.06 1.00 12.65
CA TRP A 52 46.25 1.25 13.48
C TRP A 52 46.82 0.03 14.19
N ARG A 53 46.11 -1.11 14.24
CA ARG A 53 46.60 -2.33 14.91
C ARG A 53 46.84 -3.48 13.96
N ASP A 54 46.01 -3.65 12.92
CA ASP A 54 46.13 -4.73 11.93
C ASP A 54 47.39 -4.58 11.07
N GLU A 55 48.07 -5.70 10.80
CA GLU A 55 49.32 -5.72 10.03
C GLU A 55 49.10 -5.29 8.57
N LYS A 56 48.04 -5.80 7.91
CA LYS A 56 47.74 -5.50 6.51
C LYS A 56 47.42 -4.02 6.32
N ALA A 57 46.70 -3.42 7.27
CA ALA A 57 46.35 -2.01 7.21
C ALA A 57 47.54 -1.09 7.52
N LYS A 58 48.43 -1.49 8.43
CA LYS A 58 49.66 -0.75 8.74
C LYS A 58 50.63 -0.69 7.57
N GLU A 59 50.77 -1.81 6.86
CA GLU A 59 51.67 -1.95 5.70
C GLU A 59 51.22 -1.15 4.48
N ALA A 60 49.95 -0.73 4.43
CA ALA A 60 49.43 0.13 3.38
C ALA A 60 50.08 1.53 3.41
N LYS A 61 51.08 1.74 2.56
CA LYS A 61 51.85 3.00 2.42
C LYS A 61 51.26 3.99 1.41
N THR A 62 50.25 3.58 0.65
CA THR A 62 49.54 4.43 -0.30
C THR A 62 48.06 4.48 0.03
N PHE A 63 47.37 5.52 -0.40
CA PHE A 63 45.93 5.61 -0.21
C PHE A 63 45.20 4.49 -0.94
N ASP A 64 45.67 4.11 -2.14
CA ASP A 64 45.11 2.99 -2.90
C ASP A 64 45.26 1.66 -2.17
N ALA A 65 46.41 1.39 -1.55
CA ALA A 65 46.60 0.19 -0.74
C ALA A 65 45.66 0.19 0.48
N LEU A 66 45.49 1.34 1.14
CA LEU A 66 44.60 1.46 2.29
C LEU A 66 43.13 1.27 1.86
N ARG A 67 42.73 1.80 0.70
CA ARG A 67 41.41 1.57 0.09
C ARG A 67 41.14 0.09 -0.07
N VAL A 68 42.06 -0.66 -0.70
CA VAL A 68 41.86 -2.10 -0.94
C VAL A 68 41.64 -2.84 0.37
N VAL A 69 42.47 -2.57 1.38
CA VAL A 69 42.40 -3.25 2.68
C VAL A 69 41.12 -2.86 3.46
N LEU A 70 40.72 -1.59 3.43
CA LEU A 70 39.48 -1.12 4.06
C LEU A 70 38.23 -1.70 3.38
N THR A 71 38.17 -1.63 2.06
CA THR A 71 37.05 -2.17 1.29
C THR A 71 36.93 -3.68 1.47
N ALA A 72 38.05 -4.42 1.48
CA ALA A 72 38.02 -5.86 1.76
C ALA A 72 37.47 -6.20 3.16
N ARG A 73 37.73 -5.34 4.16
CA ARG A 73 37.30 -5.56 5.54
C ARG A 73 35.85 -5.18 5.82
N TYR A 74 35.38 -4.10 5.20
CA TYR A 74 34.12 -3.43 5.55
C TYR A 74 33.04 -3.51 4.45
N ASP A 75 33.39 -3.84 3.20
CA ASP A 75 32.41 -4.18 2.18
C ASP A 75 32.20 -5.71 2.14
N THR A 76 31.48 -6.18 3.15
CA THR A 76 31.25 -7.60 3.43
C THR A 76 30.16 -8.24 2.58
N GLU A 77 29.35 -7.45 1.87
CA GLU A 77 28.22 -7.96 1.08
C GLU A 77 28.71 -8.49 -0.27
N PRO A 78 28.48 -9.78 -0.59
CA PRO A 78 28.86 -10.34 -1.88
C PRO A 78 28.11 -9.68 -3.05
N LEU A 79 28.78 -9.58 -4.20
CA LEU A 79 28.26 -8.89 -5.39
C LEU A 79 26.91 -9.43 -5.88
N ASN A 80 26.71 -10.74 -5.84
CA ASN A 80 25.44 -11.37 -6.23
C ASN A 80 24.27 -10.95 -5.33
N ILE A 81 24.51 -10.72 -4.04
CA ILE A 81 23.50 -10.22 -3.11
C ILE A 81 23.16 -8.76 -3.44
N LYS A 82 24.17 -7.93 -3.70
CA LYS A 82 23.96 -6.54 -4.17
C LYS A 82 23.15 -6.48 -5.47
N LEU A 83 23.54 -7.29 -6.46
CA LEU A 83 22.82 -7.44 -7.74
C LEU A 83 21.37 -7.86 -7.54
N LYS A 84 21.12 -8.86 -6.69
CA LYS A 84 19.77 -9.30 -6.36
C LYS A 84 18.94 -8.17 -5.75
N ARG A 85 19.49 -7.46 -4.75
CA ARG A 85 18.82 -6.32 -4.10
C ARG A 85 18.53 -5.18 -5.07
N PHE A 86 19.43 -4.92 -6.00
CA PHE A 86 19.26 -3.91 -7.03
C PHE A 86 18.16 -4.30 -8.02
N ALA A 87 18.14 -5.56 -8.48
CA ALA A 87 17.14 -6.07 -9.43
C ALA A 87 15.72 -6.19 -8.82
N GLU A 88 15.62 -6.53 -7.52
CA GLU A 88 14.34 -6.68 -6.82
C GLU A 88 13.81 -5.37 -6.22
N ALA A 89 14.54 -4.26 -6.38
CA ALA A 89 14.15 -2.98 -5.81
C ALA A 89 12.89 -2.43 -6.48
N SER A 90 11.88 -2.15 -5.66
CA SER A 90 10.62 -1.52 -6.06
C SER A 90 10.27 -0.38 -5.12
N GLN A 91 9.43 0.56 -5.58
CA GLN A 91 8.94 1.69 -4.79
C GLN A 91 8.12 1.18 -3.59
N LYS A 92 8.49 1.60 -2.38
CA LYS A 92 7.86 1.20 -1.11
C LYS A 92 6.56 1.96 -0.84
N HIS A 93 5.77 1.48 0.11
CA HIS A 93 4.47 2.08 0.41
C HIS A 93 4.66 3.43 1.08
N GLY A 94 4.04 4.46 0.49
CA GLY A 94 4.23 5.85 0.90
C GLY A 94 5.61 6.44 0.56
N GLU A 95 6.44 5.75 -0.22
CA GLU A 95 7.70 6.31 -0.74
C GLU A 95 7.41 7.07 -2.02
N ASP A 96 7.81 8.34 -2.09
CA ASP A 96 7.66 9.16 -3.29
C ASP A 96 8.64 8.73 -4.39
N VAL A 97 8.34 9.13 -5.63
CA VAL A 97 9.13 8.78 -6.81
C VAL A 97 10.58 9.26 -6.70
N ARG A 98 10.84 10.45 -6.16
CA ARG A 98 12.20 11.03 -6.09
C ARG A 98 13.05 10.32 -5.02
N THR A 99 12.45 9.96 -3.89
CA THR A 99 13.11 9.14 -2.86
C THR A 99 13.42 7.74 -3.40
N PHE A 100 12.48 7.14 -4.13
CA PHE A 100 12.72 5.86 -4.79
C PHE A 100 13.86 5.95 -5.82
N ALA A 101 13.88 6.99 -6.65
CA ALA A 101 14.94 7.24 -7.63
C ALA A 101 16.32 7.35 -6.96
N THR A 102 16.43 8.13 -5.89
CA THR A 102 17.66 8.29 -5.10
C THR A 102 18.14 6.94 -4.55
N ARG A 103 17.21 6.11 -4.06
CA ARG A 103 17.53 4.77 -3.54
C ARG A 103 18.02 3.82 -4.63
N ILE A 104 17.42 3.85 -5.82
CA ILE A 104 17.87 3.06 -6.97
C ILE A 104 19.27 3.49 -7.44
N GLN A 105 19.54 4.80 -7.52
CA GLN A 105 20.86 5.32 -7.86
C GLN A 105 21.93 4.90 -6.85
N ALA A 106 21.61 4.93 -5.55
CA ALA A 106 22.52 4.47 -4.50
C ALA A 106 22.82 2.97 -4.62
N LEU A 107 21.79 2.13 -4.81
CA LEU A 107 21.97 0.69 -5.01
C LEU A 107 22.77 0.37 -6.29
N GLY A 108 22.50 1.08 -7.38
CA GLY A 108 23.22 0.92 -8.63
C GLY A 108 24.69 1.33 -8.51
N SER A 109 24.97 2.45 -7.82
CA SER A 109 26.34 2.90 -7.55
C SER A 109 27.10 1.87 -6.72
N ASP A 110 26.52 1.35 -5.65
CA ASP A 110 27.19 0.35 -4.79
C ASP A 110 27.40 -1.00 -5.51
N THR A 111 26.47 -1.39 -6.38
CA THR A 111 26.51 -2.68 -7.09
C THR A 111 27.44 -2.65 -8.30
N LEU A 112 27.34 -1.60 -9.11
CA LEU A 112 28.00 -1.52 -10.43
C LEU A 112 29.41 -0.91 -10.35
N ARG A 113 29.79 -0.29 -9.23
CA ARG A 113 31.13 0.31 -9.00
C ARG A 113 32.28 -0.71 -9.06
N ARG A 114 32.14 -1.87 -8.40
CA ARG A 114 33.23 -2.87 -8.28
C ARG A 114 33.63 -3.50 -9.62
N GLN A 115 32.73 -3.54 -10.60
CA GLN A 115 33.07 -3.99 -11.96
C GLN A 115 34.08 -3.06 -12.65
N TRP A 116 34.23 -1.82 -12.18
CA TRP A 116 34.95 -0.78 -12.91
C TRP A 116 36.27 -0.35 -12.24
N GLU A 117 36.35 -0.31 -10.90
CA GLU A 117 37.60 0.03 -10.18
C GLU A 117 38.74 -0.97 -10.39
N GLY A 118 38.43 -2.25 -10.67
CA GLY A 118 39.42 -3.32 -10.82
C GLY A 118 39.98 -3.48 -12.25
N SER A 119 39.47 -2.74 -13.22
CA SER A 119 39.97 -2.82 -14.58
C SER A 119 41.00 -1.71 -14.81
N THR A 120 42.06 -2.03 -15.53
CA THR A 120 42.96 -1.11 -16.23
C THR A 120 42.24 -0.16 -17.23
N ALA A 121 40.92 0.02 -17.08
CA ALA A 121 39.98 0.79 -17.87
C ALA A 121 40.23 2.30 -17.84
N ALA A 122 41.11 2.80 -16.97
CA ALA A 122 41.62 4.16 -17.08
C ALA A 122 42.41 4.42 -18.38
N LYS A 123 42.73 3.37 -19.17
CA LYS A 123 43.46 3.50 -20.44
C LYS A 123 42.57 3.61 -21.69
N ASP A 124 41.29 3.23 -21.64
CA ASP A 124 40.37 3.25 -22.79
C ASP A 124 39.10 4.06 -22.47
N GLU A 125 39.11 5.36 -22.77
CA GLU A 125 37.97 6.28 -22.56
C GLU A 125 36.69 5.75 -23.21
N GLN A 126 36.80 5.11 -24.37
CA GLN A 126 35.66 4.54 -25.09
C GLN A 126 35.00 3.38 -24.32
N ARG A 127 35.79 2.53 -23.65
CA ARG A 127 35.25 1.44 -22.84
C ARG A 127 34.59 1.97 -21.58
N ALA A 128 35.18 3.00 -20.96
CA ALA A 128 34.56 3.68 -19.82
C ALA A 128 33.23 4.34 -20.21
N LYS A 129 33.15 4.96 -21.39
CA LYS A 129 31.91 5.55 -21.90
C LYS A 129 30.81 4.49 -22.11
N ILE A 130 31.11 3.40 -22.81
CA ILE A 130 30.14 2.32 -23.05
C ILE A 130 29.64 1.73 -21.72
N ALA A 131 30.54 1.50 -20.75
CA ALA A 131 30.16 0.99 -19.44
C ALA A 131 29.22 1.95 -18.68
N ARG A 132 29.48 3.27 -18.73
CA ARG A 132 28.61 4.29 -18.13
C ARG A 132 27.24 4.33 -18.81
N GLU A 133 27.18 4.20 -20.14
CA GLU A 133 25.93 4.16 -20.90
C GLU A 133 25.11 2.92 -20.52
N MET A 134 25.72 1.74 -20.52
CA MET A 134 25.05 0.50 -20.08
C MET A 134 24.54 0.61 -18.63
N MET A 135 25.32 1.20 -17.73
CA MET A 135 24.90 1.42 -16.34
C MET A 135 23.66 2.32 -16.25
N ARG A 136 23.63 3.40 -17.02
CA ARG A 136 22.48 4.32 -17.07
C ARG A 136 21.24 3.65 -17.64
N GLU A 137 21.39 2.85 -18.69
CA GLU A 137 20.29 2.07 -19.27
C GLU A 137 19.72 1.06 -18.27
N GLN A 138 20.58 0.31 -17.58
CA GLN A 138 20.15 -0.63 -16.54
C GLN A 138 19.42 0.08 -15.41
N LEU A 139 19.95 1.22 -14.94
CA LEU A 139 19.32 2.06 -13.92
C LEU A 139 17.93 2.53 -14.34
N CYS A 140 17.79 3.06 -15.56
CA CYS A 140 16.50 3.50 -16.09
C CYS A 140 15.51 2.34 -16.18
N SER A 141 15.93 1.19 -16.72
CA SER A 141 15.06 0.02 -16.87
C SER A 141 14.52 -0.49 -15.53
N LEU A 142 15.37 -0.58 -14.50
CA LEU A 142 14.99 -1.07 -13.18
C LEU A 142 14.15 -0.05 -12.42
N PHE A 143 14.45 1.24 -12.55
CA PHE A 143 13.61 2.30 -12.00
C PHE A 143 12.19 2.21 -12.55
N VAL A 144 12.03 2.19 -13.88
CA VAL A 144 10.71 2.12 -14.52
C VAL A 144 9.98 0.83 -14.13
N GLN A 145 10.66 -0.32 -14.08
CA GLN A 145 10.05 -1.59 -13.67
C GLN A 145 9.61 -1.60 -12.19
N GLY A 146 10.38 -0.95 -11.32
CA GLY A 146 10.15 -0.89 -9.89
C GLY A 146 9.13 0.17 -9.44
N LEU A 147 8.70 1.07 -10.33
CA LEU A 147 7.61 2.02 -10.06
C LEU A 147 6.29 1.31 -9.78
N ARG A 148 5.42 1.96 -9.00
CA ARG A 148 4.07 1.46 -8.72
C ARG A 148 3.11 1.76 -9.85
N ASP A 149 2.11 0.91 -10.00
CA ASP A 149 0.92 1.27 -10.77
C ASP A 149 0.07 2.29 -9.99
N PRO A 150 -0.59 3.26 -10.66
CA PRO A 150 -0.68 3.40 -12.12
C PRO A 150 0.48 4.16 -12.78
N VAL A 151 1.32 4.87 -12.00
CA VAL A 151 2.42 5.73 -12.49
C VAL A 151 3.33 4.99 -13.48
N ARG A 152 3.75 3.77 -13.15
CA ARG A 152 4.58 2.91 -14.00
C ARG A 152 4.04 2.78 -15.43
N ARG A 153 2.73 2.58 -15.58
CA ARG A 153 2.10 2.35 -16.88
C ARG A 153 2.19 3.59 -17.76
N LEU A 154 2.00 4.77 -17.16
CA LEU A 154 2.08 6.05 -17.84
C LEU A 154 3.52 6.35 -18.25
N VAL A 155 4.49 6.11 -17.37
CA VAL A 155 5.92 6.25 -17.70
C VAL A 155 6.33 5.33 -18.85
N LEU A 156 5.88 4.06 -18.85
CA LEU A 156 6.14 3.12 -19.95
C LEU A 156 5.52 3.58 -21.28
N SER A 157 4.37 4.25 -21.25
CA SER A 157 3.73 4.78 -22.46
C SER A 157 4.51 5.95 -23.08
N HIS A 158 5.13 6.79 -22.25
CA HIS A 158 5.93 7.93 -22.69
C HIS A 158 7.32 7.54 -23.21
N ARG A 159 7.81 6.33 -22.89
CA ARG A 159 9.10 5.78 -23.35
C ARG A 159 10.29 6.73 -23.10
N PRO A 160 10.67 6.94 -21.82
CA PRO A 160 11.79 7.80 -21.47
C PRO A 160 13.11 7.30 -22.10
N LYS A 161 13.97 8.22 -22.52
CA LYS A 161 15.26 7.92 -23.15
C LYS A 161 16.36 7.70 -22.14
N ASP A 162 16.30 8.41 -21.02
CA ASP A 162 17.28 8.33 -19.94
C ASP A 162 16.60 8.25 -18.57
N PHE A 163 17.43 8.09 -17.53
CA PHE A 163 16.95 7.93 -16.17
C PHE A 163 16.32 9.23 -15.65
N GLU A 164 16.93 10.37 -15.97
CA GLU A 164 16.47 11.69 -15.54
C GLU A 164 15.08 12.03 -16.11
N GLU A 165 14.86 11.79 -17.41
CA GLU A 165 13.56 11.95 -18.07
C GLU A 165 12.51 11.00 -17.47
N ALA A 166 12.89 9.75 -17.17
CA ALA A 166 12.00 8.81 -16.51
C ALA A 166 11.54 9.30 -15.12
N VAL A 167 12.44 9.90 -14.33
CA VAL A 167 12.14 10.42 -12.99
C VAL A 167 11.21 11.63 -13.07
N GLU A 168 11.42 12.54 -14.02
CA GLU A 168 10.56 13.72 -14.18
C GLU A 168 9.14 13.31 -14.61
N ILE A 169 9.00 12.46 -15.64
CA ILE A 169 7.68 11.94 -16.06
C ILE A 169 7.00 11.22 -14.89
N ALA A 170 7.72 10.36 -14.17
CA ALA A 170 7.15 9.63 -13.03
C ALA A 170 6.70 10.58 -11.90
N SER A 171 7.46 11.66 -11.65
CA SER A 171 7.13 12.64 -10.62
C SER A 171 5.89 13.46 -10.99
N GLU A 172 5.77 13.86 -12.25
CA GLU A 172 4.59 14.54 -12.78
C GLU A 172 3.36 13.65 -12.67
N GLU A 173 3.47 12.37 -13.05
CA GLU A 173 2.35 11.43 -12.98
C GLU A 173 1.95 11.05 -11.56
N GLU A 174 2.90 10.99 -10.61
CA GLU A 174 2.59 10.83 -9.19
C GLU A 174 1.79 12.02 -8.65
N ALA A 175 2.15 13.25 -9.04
CA ALA A 175 1.40 14.44 -8.68
C ALA A 175 -0.02 14.43 -9.28
N ASN A 176 -0.16 14.04 -10.56
CA ASN A 176 -1.45 13.90 -11.23
C ASN A 176 -2.33 12.86 -10.53
N GLU A 177 -1.78 11.70 -10.19
CA GLU A 177 -2.51 10.63 -9.52
C GLU A 177 -2.99 11.05 -8.12
N ASN A 178 -2.15 11.78 -7.38
CA ASN A 178 -2.53 12.35 -6.08
C ASN A 178 -3.69 13.35 -6.21
N LEU A 179 -3.67 14.20 -7.25
CA LEU A 179 -4.75 15.13 -7.54
C LEU A 179 -6.06 14.41 -7.89
N VAL A 180 -5.99 13.37 -8.73
CA VAL A 180 -7.18 12.56 -9.09
C VAL A 180 -7.78 11.91 -7.85
N ASN A 181 -6.95 11.30 -7.00
CA ASN A 181 -7.39 10.70 -5.75
C ASN A 181 -8.02 11.72 -4.79
N GLN A 182 -7.47 12.94 -4.72
CA GLN A 182 -8.04 14.03 -3.94
C GLN A 182 -9.41 14.47 -4.47
N VAL A 183 -9.58 14.62 -5.78
CA VAL A 183 -10.88 14.95 -6.39
C VAL A 183 -11.92 13.84 -6.16
N GLN A 184 -11.49 12.58 -6.17
CA GLN A 184 -12.35 11.44 -5.85
C GLN A 184 -12.84 11.47 -4.40
N GLN A 185 -11.98 11.87 -3.45
CA GLN A 185 -12.40 12.08 -2.06
C GLN A 185 -13.41 13.22 -1.92
N VAL A 186 -13.28 14.30 -2.69
CA VAL A 186 -14.25 15.41 -2.67
C VAL A 186 -15.61 15.00 -3.28
N ARG A 187 -15.62 14.10 -4.28
CA ARG A 187 -16.88 13.56 -4.86
C ARG A 187 -17.65 12.63 -3.92
N LEU A 188 -17.05 12.18 -2.82
CA LEU A 188 -17.69 11.35 -1.79
C LEU A 188 -18.28 12.16 -0.63
N VAL A 189 -18.40 13.48 -0.75
CA VAL A 189 -19.31 14.22 0.12
C VAL A 189 -20.72 13.76 -0.24
N GLU A 190 -21.28 12.86 0.57
CA GLU A 190 -22.71 12.57 0.54
C GLU A 190 -23.44 13.90 0.59
N THR A 191 -24.12 14.25 -0.50
CA THR A 191 -24.99 15.43 -0.48
C THR A 191 -26.04 15.20 0.60
N ASP A 192 -26.46 16.27 1.29
CA ASP A 192 -27.52 16.19 2.32
C ASP A 192 -28.76 15.45 1.81
N GLU A 193 -29.01 15.53 0.50
CA GLU A 193 -30.08 14.82 -0.19
C GLU A 193 -29.93 13.29 -0.17
N LEU A 194 -28.72 12.75 -0.34
CA LEU A 194 -28.45 11.31 -0.31
C LEU A 194 -28.58 10.75 1.11
N THR A 195 -28.12 11.49 2.12
CA THR A 195 -28.34 11.15 3.53
C THR A 195 -29.82 11.20 3.90
N GLN A 196 -30.55 12.24 3.49
CA GLN A 196 -32.00 12.33 3.71
C GLN A 196 -32.76 11.22 2.99
N LEU A 197 -32.33 10.82 1.79
CA LEU A 197 -32.95 9.71 1.05
C LEU A 197 -32.74 8.37 1.75
N LYS A 198 -31.53 8.12 2.27
CA LYS A 198 -31.21 6.92 3.06
C LYS A 198 -32.03 6.83 4.35
N GLU A 199 -32.18 7.94 5.06
CA GLU A 199 -33.02 7.99 6.27
C GLU A 199 -34.50 7.72 5.96
N ARG A 200 -35.01 8.29 4.86
CA ARG A 200 -36.39 8.03 4.41
C ARG A 200 -36.61 6.58 4.00
N LEU A 201 -35.66 5.96 3.31
CA LEU A 201 -35.72 4.54 2.95
C LEU A 201 -35.67 3.64 4.19
N ALA A 202 -34.79 3.93 5.15
CA ALA A 202 -34.73 3.19 6.41
C ALA A 202 -36.02 3.35 7.24
N GLY A 203 -36.66 4.53 7.18
CA GLY A 203 -37.97 4.76 7.78
C GLY A 203 -39.08 3.96 7.11
N LEU A 204 -39.08 3.86 5.78
CA LEU A 204 -40.03 3.06 5.01
C LEU A 204 -39.89 1.56 5.32
N GLU A 205 -38.66 1.03 5.38
CA GLU A 205 -38.41 -0.37 5.75
C GLU A 205 -38.98 -0.73 7.13
N LYS A 206 -38.86 0.19 8.11
CA LYS A 206 -39.47 0.03 9.43
C LYS A 206 -41.00 -0.01 9.38
N LEU A 207 -41.62 0.78 8.50
CA LEU A 207 -43.08 0.76 8.33
C LEU A 207 -43.56 -0.52 7.65
N PHE A 208 -42.81 -1.03 6.67
CA PHE A 208 -43.13 -2.30 6.02
C PHE A 208 -43.06 -3.47 7.01
N THR A 209 -41.99 -3.55 7.80
CA THR A 209 -41.83 -4.60 8.83
C THR A 209 -42.90 -4.51 9.91
N GLN A 210 -43.23 -3.31 10.41
CA GLN A 210 -44.32 -3.13 11.38
C GLN A 210 -45.70 -3.51 10.83
N LYS A 211 -45.97 -3.21 9.56
CA LYS A 211 -47.21 -3.60 8.90
C LYS A 211 -47.32 -5.11 8.76
N GLU A 212 -46.23 -5.76 8.35
CA GLU A 212 -46.15 -7.21 8.21
C GLU A 212 -46.33 -7.92 9.56
N GLU A 213 -45.72 -7.41 10.64
CA GLU A 213 -45.91 -7.91 12.00
C GLU A 213 -47.35 -7.73 12.49
N ARG A 214 -47.99 -6.59 12.17
CA ARG A 214 -49.40 -6.33 12.53
C ARG A 214 -50.35 -7.27 11.80
N GLU A 215 -50.11 -7.54 10.52
CA GLU A 215 -50.90 -8.47 9.73
C GLU A 215 -50.73 -9.92 10.22
N GLN A 216 -49.51 -10.34 10.57
CA GLN A 216 -49.27 -11.66 11.16
C GLN A 216 -49.94 -11.85 12.54
N ARG A 217 -49.98 -10.80 13.37
CA ARG A 217 -50.70 -10.84 14.66
C ARG A 217 -52.22 -11.01 14.48
N LEU A 218 -52.81 -10.38 13.46
CA LEU A 218 -54.23 -10.50 13.15
C LEU A 218 -54.58 -11.91 12.63
N GLN A 219 -53.68 -12.55 11.88
CA GLN A 219 -53.88 -13.92 11.39
C GLN A 219 -53.73 -14.99 12.50
N ARG A 220 -52.97 -14.70 13.56
CA ARG A 220 -52.73 -15.63 14.68
C ARG A 220 -53.69 -15.46 15.87
N ALA A 221 -54.66 -14.55 15.79
CA ALA A 221 -55.66 -14.39 16.84
C ALA A 221 -56.56 -15.64 16.93
N PRO A 222 -56.72 -16.27 18.11
CA PRO A 222 -57.51 -17.48 18.24
C PRO A 222 -58.99 -17.19 17.96
N ARG A 223 -59.56 -17.84 16.95
CA ARG A 223 -61.02 -17.86 16.74
C ARG A 223 -61.67 -18.50 17.96
N ARG A 224 -62.35 -17.71 18.80
CA ARG A 224 -63.17 -18.23 19.91
C ARG A 224 -64.19 -19.22 19.34
N ARG A 225 -63.95 -20.53 19.52
CA ARG A 225 -64.95 -21.56 19.26
C ARG A 225 -66.01 -21.47 20.35
N TYR A 226 -67.11 -20.78 20.05
CA TYR A 226 -68.29 -20.78 20.90
C TYR A 226 -68.83 -22.21 20.97
N THR A 227 -68.69 -22.85 22.13
CA THR A 227 -69.09 -24.24 22.42
C THR A 227 -70.32 -24.25 23.33
N GLY A 228 -71.29 -23.39 23.03
CA GLY A 228 -72.58 -23.33 23.71
C GLY A 228 -73.74 -23.49 22.73
N CYS A 229 -74.80 -24.15 23.16
CA CYS A 229 -76.06 -24.19 22.46
C CYS A 229 -76.67 -22.78 22.42
N PHE A 230 -76.89 -22.26 21.22
CA PHE A 230 -77.48 -20.92 21.03
C PHE A 230 -78.93 -20.77 21.54
N ALA A 231 -79.61 -21.86 21.90
CA ALA A 231 -80.98 -21.82 22.39
C ALA A 231 -81.10 -21.84 23.92
N CYS A 232 -80.18 -22.51 24.64
CA CYS A 232 -80.25 -22.64 26.11
C CYS A 232 -78.94 -22.26 26.83
N GLY A 233 -77.88 -21.93 26.09
CA GLY A 233 -76.57 -21.61 26.65
C GLY A 233 -75.75 -22.79 27.16
N GLY A 234 -76.33 -24.01 27.23
CA GLY A 234 -75.63 -25.21 27.70
C GLY A 234 -74.57 -25.70 26.72
N SER A 235 -73.45 -26.25 27.21
CA SER A 235 -72.40 -26.83 26.37
C SER A 235 -72.70 -28.28 25.97
N GLY A 236 -71.98 -28.80 24.97
CA GLY A 236 -72.05 -30.21 24.57
C GLY A 236 -73.11 -30.60 23.54
N HIS A 237 -73.87 -29.64 22.98
CA HIS A 237 -74.82 -29.88 21.89
C HIS A 237 -75.05 -28.61 21.07
N PHE A 238 -75.53 -28.75 19.83
CA PHE A 238 -75.95 -27.60 19.01
C PHE A 238 -77.43 -27.27 19.21
N ALA A 239 -77.86 -26.05 18.85
CA ALA A 239 -79.23 -25.57 19.04
C ALA A 239 -80.33 -26.43 18.37
N ARG A 240 -79.96 -27.30 17.43
CA ARG A 240 -80.85 -28.26 16.76
C ARG A 240 -81.08 -29.54 17.57
N GLU A 241 -80.19 -29.85 18.50
CA GLU A 241 -80.19 -31.06 19.35
C GLU A 241 -80.67 -30.72 20.78
N CYS A 242 -81.16 -29.50 20.97
CA CYS A 242 -81.54 -28.99 22.28
C CYS A 242 -82.88 -29.58 22.74
N ARG A 243 -82.86 -30.46 23.76
CA ARG A 243 -84.05 -31.11 24.30
C ARG A 243 -85.09 -30.15 24.88
N SER A 244 -84.68 -28.95 25.31
CA SER A 244 -85.61 -27.92 25.79
C SER A 244 -86.46 -27.29 24.68
N ARG A 245 -86.10 -27.50 23.41
CA ARG A 245 -86.90 -27.05 22.24
C ARG A 245 -87.92 -28.08 21.75
N ASN A 246 -87.79 -29.35 22.14
CA ASN A 246 -88.64 -30.44 21.62
C ASN A 246 -89.77 -30.86 22.58
N SER A 247 -90.07 -30.02 23.57
CA SER A 247 -91.18 -30.20 24.51
C SER A 247 -92.03 -28.93 24.53
N GLY A 248 -92.87 -28.75 23.50
CA GLY A 248 -93.77 -27.60 23.41
C GLY A 248 -94.23 -27.30 22.00
N SER A 249 -95.39 -27.85 21.65
CA SER A 249 -96.25 -27.58 20.50
C SER A 249 -96.36 -26.12 20.03
N GLY A 250 -96.52 -25.95 18.71
CA GLY A 250 -97.58 -25.10 18.16
C GLY A 250 -97.17 -23.83 17.40
N LEU A 251 -97.61 -23.82 16.13
CA LEU A 251 -98.13 -22.68 15.36
C LEU A 251 -97.16 -21.70 14.69
N GLU A 252 -97.44 -21.51 13.38
CA GLU A 252 -97.44 -20.26 12.58
C GLU A 252 -96.10 -19.48 12.48
N GLY A 253 -95.58 -19.07 11.33
CA GLY A 253 -96.18 -18.49 10.13
C GLY A 253 -95.31 -17.27 9.72
N ALA A 254 -95.27 -16.96 8.41
CA ALA A 254 -94.66 -15.78 7.76
C ALA A 254 -93.10 -15.72 7.73
N SER A 255 -92.41 -15.72 6.58
CA SER A 255 -92.47 -14.88 5.36
C SER A 255 -91.97 -13.44 5.56
N MET A 256 -90.90 -13.10 4.80
CA MET A 256 -90.45 -11.79 4.28
C MET A 256 -88.91 -11.81 4.20
N THR A 257 -88.27 -12.08 3.05
CA THR A 257 -87.94 -11.14 1.95
C THR A 257 -87.62 -9.73 2.45
N ASP A 258 -86.37 -9.25 2.27
CA ASP A 258 -86.10 -8.26 1.21
C ASP A 258 -84.61 -7.84 1.07
N THR A 259 -84.18 -7.81 -0.20
CA THR A 259 -83.30 -6.84 -0.91
C THR A 259 -81.98 -6.24 -0.34
N VAL A 260 -80.83 -6.68 -0.89
CA VAL A 260 -79.91 -6.02 -1.90
C VAL A 260 -80.03 -4.47 -2.05
N PRO A 261 -78.99 -3.63 -2.38
CA PRO A 261 -77.72 -3.83 -3.16
C PRO A 261 -76.42 -3.22 -2.55
N LYS A 262 -75.21 -3.71 -2.90
CA LYS A 262 -74.29 -3.31 -4.01
C LYS A 262 -74.07 -1.79 -4.21
N ASN A 263 -72.83 -1.30 -4.06
CA ASN A 263 -71.89 -1.08 -5.18
C ASN A 263 -70.69 -0.16 -4.81
N VAL A 264 -69.61 -0.39 -5.58
CA VAL A 264 -68.38 0.38 -5.83
C VAL A 264 -67.29 0.35 -4.76
#